data_AF-A0A9X2NKB8-F1
#
_entry.id   AF-A0A9X2NKB8-F1
#
_cell.length_a   1.000
_cell.length_b   1.000
_cell.length_c   1.000
_cell.angle_alpha   90.00
_cell.angle_beta   90.00
_cell.angle_gamma   90.00
#
_symmetry.space_group_name_H-M   'P 1'
#
loop_
_entity.id
_entity.type
_entity.pdbx_description
1 polymer ?
#
loop_
_entity_poly.entity_id
_entity_poly.type
_entity_poly.pdbx_seq_one_letter_code
_entity_poly.pdbx_strand_id
1 'polypeptide(L)'
;MKHTTFRAAVVTAVLSLAFGLVGVPAQAAVKPFWTPEAMRAAVPMDHLVKAPAFTPQDVAKGQRAIIQSIPNGGGVWTGGGQVTHTAGRVFFVFNGQNASCSGDAVTSTNGSVVVTAGHCVKYQGTWHTQWTFVPGYDNGNAPYSQWAAKTTLTTPQWEASEDMNYDVGMAVVNPLNGQRLTDVVGAQGIAFNQPKNQSMYTFGYPAEAPYDGTKLDYCSGTTFTDFLLTKDHGMRCNMTGGSSGGPWFLSFNEGTGAGVQASVNSFGYVFLPGYMFGPYFGADAQNLYNRAQSS
;
A
#
# COMPACT_ATOMS: atom_id res chain seq x y z
N MET A 1 -12.58 20.77 -94.31
CA MET A 1 -12.49 19.95 -93.08
C MET A 1 -11.02 19.82 -92.69
N LYS A 2 -10.57 20.58 -91.69
CA LYS A 2 -9.27 20.39 -91.04
C LYS A 2 -9.52 20.58 -89.54
N HIS A 3 -9.50 19.48 -88.80
CA HIS A 3 -9.69 19.46 -87.35
C HIS A 3 -8.34 19.72 -86.66
N THR A 4 -8.31 20.77 -85.85
CA THR A 4 -7.17 21.12 -84.99
C THR A 4 -7.28 20.32 -83.69
N THR A 5 -6.29 19.50 -83.38
CA THR A 5 -6.22 18.73 -82.13
C THR A 5 -5.22 19.41 -81.19
N PHE A 6 -5.68 19.94 -80.06
CA PHE A 6 -4.82 20.41 -78.98
C PHE A 6 -4.40 19.20 -78.12
N ARG A 7 -3.09 18.98 -77.94
CA ARG A 7 -2.53 18.06 -76.96
C ARG A 7 -2.03 18.86 -75.75
N ALA A 8 -2.59 18.60 -74.57
CA ALA A 8 -2.11 19.13 -73.31
C ALA A 8 -0.87 18.35 -72.83
N ALA A 9 0.19 19.06 -72.46
CA ALA A 9 1.37 18.49 -71.82
C ALA A 9 1.16 18.47 -70.30
N VAL A 10 1.31 17.30 -69.68
CA VAL A 10 1.33 17.15 -68.22
C VAL A 10 2.77 17.28 -67.75
N VAL A 11 3.06 18.33 -66.97
CA VAL A 11 4.34 18.52 -66.28
C VAL A 11 4.21 17.94 -64.88
N THR A 12 4.98 16.91 -64.56
CA THR A 12 5.04 16.33 -63.21
C THR A 12 6.18 17.01 -62.44
N ALA A 13 5.83 17.83 -61.45
CA ALA A 13 6.80 18.42 -60.51
C ALA A 13 6.92 17.52 -59.27
N VAL A 14 8.15 17.06 -58.96
CA VAL A 14 8.46 16.34 -57.72
C VAL A 14 8.85 17.37 -56.66
N LEU A 15 8.01 17.54 -55.63
CA LEU A 15 8.30 18.38 -54.47
C LEU A 15 8.97 17.54 -53.38
N SER A 16 10.20 17.90 -52.99
CA SER A 16 10.89 17.33 -51.82
C SER A 16 10.52 18.15 -50.58
N LEU A 17 9.89 17.55 -49.58
CA LEU A 17 9.58 18.19 -48.30
C LEU A 17 10.64 17.82 -47.24
N ALA A 18 11.42 18.81 -46.81
CA ALA A 18 12.25 18.74 -45.63
C ALA A 18 11.44 19.21 -44.40
N PHE A 19 11.31 18.37 -43.38
CA PHE A 19 10.70 18.74 -42.10
C PHE A 19 11.75 19.37 -41.18
N GLY A 20 11.61 20.67 -40.91
CA GLY A 20 12.28 21.36 -39.81
C GLY A 20 11.39 21.35 -38.57
N LEU A 21 11.89 20.81 -37.45
CA LEU A 21 11.22 20.85 -36.14
C LEU A 21 11.41 22.24 -35.51
N VAL A 22 10.31 22.96 -35.28
CA VAL A 22 10.27 24.20 -34.49
C VAL A 22 9.77 23.84 -33.08
N GLY A 23 10.60 24.06 -32.07
CA GLY A 23 10.27 23.84 -30.66
C GLY A 23 9.40 24.97 -30.08
N VAL A 24 8.41 24.59 -29.27
CA VAL A 24 7.53 25.51 -28.51
C VAL A 24 8.17 25.78 -27.13
N PRO A 25 8.15 27.02 -26.59
CA PRO A 25 8.80 27.31 -25.32
C PRO A 25 7.96 26.78 -24.14
N ALA A 26 8.63 26.18 -23.16
CA ALA A 26 8.02 25.68 -21.94
C ALA A 26 7.63 26.83 -21.00
N GLN A 27 6.39 26.79 -20.50
CA GLN A 27 5.86 27.73 -19.51
C GLN A 27 6.46 27.40 -18.13
N ALA A 28 7.01 28.41 -17.44
CA ALA A 28 7.69 28.23 -16.16
C ALA A 28 6.74 27.74 -15.06
N ALA A 29 7.07 26.59 -14.46
CA ALA A 29 6.31 25.99 -13.36
C ALA A 29 6.62 26.68 -12.02
N VAL A 30 5.57 27.01 -11.26
CA VAL A 30 5.65 27.48 -9.87
C VAL A 30 6.18 26.33 -9.00
N LYS A 31 7.23 26.59 -8.19
CA LYS A 31 7.87 25.56 -7.36
C LYS A 31 7.00 25.15 -6.16
N PRO A 32 6.85 23.85 -5.87
CA PRO A 32 6.17 23.36 -4.67
C PRO A 32 7.05 23.58 -3.43
N PHE A 33 6.39 23.84 -2.30
CA PHE A 33 7.00 24.15 -1.01
C PHE A 33 7.86 23.00 -0.42
N TRP A 34 7.46 21.74 -0.64
CA TRP A 34 8.27 20.57 -0.26
C TRP A 34 9.04 20.03 -1.46
N THR A 35 10.35 20.24 -1.45
CA THR A 35 11.24 19.65 -2.44
C THR A 35 11.72 18.27 -1.97
N PRO A 36 12.12 17.38 -2.89
CA PRO A 36 12.77 16.12 -2.56
C PRO A 36 14.00 16.30 -1.66
N GLU A 37 14.71 17.43 -1.76
CA GLU A 37 15.81 17.77 -0.85
C GLU A 37 15.34 18.08 0.58
N ALA A 38 14.20 18.79 0.74
CA ALA A 38 13.64 19.10 2.06
C ALA A 38 13.10 17.85 2.78
N MET A 39 12.58 16.87 2.03
CA MET A 39 12.13 15.58 2.58
C MET A 39 13.31 14.68 2.99
N ARG A 40 14.42 14.72 2.24
CA ARG A 40 15.65 13.93 2.53
C ARG A 40 16.45 14.46 3.71
N ALA A 41 16.25 15.72 4.12
CA ALA A 41 17.07 16.38 5.13
C ALA A 41 16.55 16.26 6.57
N ALA A 42 15.40 15.64 6.80
CA ALA A 42 14.87 15.45 8.15
C ALA A 42 15.58 14.26 8.85
N VAL A 43 15.99 14.43 10.12
CA VAL A 43 16.76 13.42 10.87
C VAL A 43 15.93 12.69 11.94
N PRO A 44 16.10 11.37 12.12
CA PRO A 44 15.50 10.61 13.21
C PRO A 44 16.23 10.77 14.55
N MET A 45 15.48 10.68 15.64
CA MET A 45 15.92 10.97 17.01
C MET A 45 16.92 9.95 17.58
N ASP A 46 16.97 8.74 17.02
CA ASP A 46 17.75 7.59 17.47
C ASP A 46 19.20 7.55 16.99
N HIS A 47 19.66 8.60 16.29
CA HIS A 47 21.08 8.88 16.02
C HIS A 47 21.96 9.00 17.29
N LEU A 48 21.47 8.61 18.46
CA LEU A 48 22.07 8.88 19.74
C LEU A 48 22.60 7.64 20.48
N VAL A 49 22.30 6.37 20.11
CA VAL A 49 22.95 5.17 20.74
C VAL A 49 22.69 3.81 20.04
N LYS A 50 23.57 2.79 20.27
CA LYS A 50 23.73 1.56 19.43
C LYS A 50 24.00 0.25 20.23
N ALA A 51 23.73 -0.93 19.64
CA ALA A 51 24.14 -2.26 20.17
C ALA A 51 24.47 -3.35 19.09
N PRO A 52 25.18 -4.46 19.44
CA PRO A 52 25.98 -5.29 18.49
C PRO A 52 25.54 -6.78 18.29
N ALA A 53 26.38 -7.57 17.58
CA ALA A 53 26.06 -8.75 16.75
C ALA A 53 26.66 -10.13 17.18
N PHE A 54 26.28 -11.24 16.50
CA PHE A 54 26.83 -12.61 16.67
C PHE A 54 26.90 -13.47 15.36
N THR A 55 27.67 -14.58 15.39
CA THR A 55 28.13 -15.44 14.26
C THR A 55 27.59 -16.90 14.25
N PRO A 56 27.48 -17.62 13.09
CA PRO A 56 26.77 -18.92 12.98
C PRO A 56 27.63 -20.17 12.62
N GLN A 57 27.05 -21.39 12.75
CA GLN A 57 27.59 -22.71 12.31
C GLN A 57 26.49 -23.65 11.71
N ASP A 58 26.90 -24.64 10.89
CA ASP A 58 26.09 -25.40 9.89
C ASP A 58 25.36 -26.70 10.34
N VAL A 59 24.40 -27.17 9.51
CA VAL A 59 23.21 -28.01 9.83
C VAL A 59 23.10 -29.34 9.02
N ALA A 60 22.34 -30.34 9.51
CA ALA A 60 21.97 -31.59 8.81
C ALA A 60 20.49 -31.66 8.31
N LYS A 61 20.17 -32.48 7.28
CA LYS A 61 18.83 -32.68 6.64
C LYS A 61 18.30 -34.11 6.89
N GLY A 62 17.01 -34.49 7.01
CA GLY A 62 15.69 -33.83 7.08
C GLY A 62 14.52 -34.86 7.06
N GLN A 63 13.30 -34.47 7.45
CA GLN A 63 11.99 -35.09 7.16
C GLN A 63 11.02 -33.98 6.69
N ARG A 64 9.87 -34.32 6.07
CA ARG A 64 8.84 -33.32 5.69
C ARG A 64 8.35 -32.57 6.92
N ALA A 65 8.76 -31.31 7.03
CA ALA A 65 8.23 -30.32 7.94
C ALA A 65 7.46 -29.28 7.12
N ILE A 66 6.32 -28.80 7.65
CA ILE A 66 5.90 -27.44 7.33
C ILE A 66 7.03 -26.57 7.87
N ILE A 67 7.77 -25.90 7.00
CA ILE A 67 8.62 -24.81 7.45
C ILE A 67 7.66 -23.69 7.81
N GLN A 68 7.23 -23.64 9.07
CA GLN A 68 6.75 -22.38 9.62
C GLN A 68 7.94 -21.42 9.52
N SER A 69 7.72 -20.22 8.97
CA SER A 69 8.76 -19.21 8.97
C SER A 69 9.27 -19.04 10.40
N ILE A 70 10.59 -18.85 10.53
CA ILE A 70 11.14 -18.27 11.73
C ILE A 70 10.36 -16.96 11.92
N PRO A 71 9.67 -16.76 13.06
CA PRO A 71 8.88 -15.56 13.27
C PRO A 71 9.73 -14.34 12.94
N ASN A 72 9.33 -13.56 11.95
CA ASN A 72 10.01 -12.32 11.62
C ASN A 72 9.40 -11.22 12.48
N GLY A 73 10.25 -10.51 13.21
CA GLY A 73 9.83 -9.44 14.11
C GLY A 73 9.79 -8.06 13.48
N GLY A 74 9.91 -7.90 12.15
CA GLY A 74 9.97 -6.60 11.48
C GLY A 74 11.27 -6.43 10.71
N GLY A 75 11.26 -6.82 9.44
CA GLY A 75 12.39 -6.62 8.54
C GLY A 75 11.97 -6.57 7.08
N VAL A 76 12.89 -6.17 6.22
CA VAL A 76 12.60 -5.91 4.80
C VAL A 76 12.15 -7.18 4.09
N TRP A 77 11.03 -7.09 3.37
CA TRP A 77 10.56 -8.15 2.51
C TRP A 77 11.44 -8.27 1.25
N THR A 78 12.02 -9.45 1.04
CA THR A 78 12.90 -9.74 -0.12
C THR A 78 12.36 -10.85 -1.01
N GLY A 79 11.22 -11.47 -0.65
CA GLY A 79 10.65 -12.60 -1.38
C GLY A 79 9.95 -12.26 -2.70
N GLY A 80 9.79 -10.97 -3.03
CA GLY A 80 9.09 -10.56 -4.25
C GLY A 80 7.61 -10.96 -4.23
N GLY A 81 7.09 -11.34 -5.40
CA GLY A 81 5.74 -11.88 -5.55
C GLY A 81 4.65 -10.82 -5.47
N GLN A 82 3.40 -11.30 -5.48
CA GLN A 82 2.21 -10.47 -5.66
C GLN A 82 2.09 -9.34 -4.61
N VAL A 83 2.46 -9.59 -3.35
CA VAL A 83 2.44 -8.57 -2.28
C VAL A 83 3.28 -7.34 -2.62
N THR A 84 4.36 -7.47 -3.40
CA THR A 84 5.19 -6.32 -3.81
C THR A 84 4.51 -5.42 -4.84
N HIS A 85 3.40 -5.86 -5.43
CA HIS A 85 2.60 -5.07 -6.35
C HIS A 85 1.31 -4.60 -5.67
N THR A 86 0.67 -5.45 -4.85
CA THR A 86 -0.63 -5.15 -4.23
C THR A 86 -0.51 -4.31 -2.98
N ALA A 87 0.54 -4.52 -2.16
CA ALA A 87 0.77 -3.73 -0.96
C ALA A 87 1.48 -2.42 -1.33
N GLY A 88 1.08 -1.33 -0.70
CA GLY A 88 1.57 -0.01 -1.03
C GLY A 88 1.57 0.95 0.14
N ARG A 89 2.25 2.06 -0.07
CA ARG A 89 2.26 3.17 0.89
C ARG A 89 1.10 4.10 0.57
N VAL A 90 0.44 4.59 1.61
CA VAL A 90 -0.67 5.52 1.53
C VAL A 90 -0.18 6.88 2.00
N PHE A 91 -0.52 7.93 1.28
CA PHE A 91 -0.21 9.32 1.63
C PHE A 91 -1.50 10.13 1.72
N PHE A 92 -1.58 11.04 2.69
CA PHE A 92 -2.76 11.88 2.90
C PHE A 92 -2.41 13.13 3.71
N VAL A 93 -3.37 14.06 3.78
CA VAL A 93 -3.30 15.25 4.62
C VAL A 93 -4.27 15.10 5.78
N PHE A 94 -3.75 15.19 7.00
CA PHE A 94 -4.48 15.18 8.26
C PHE A 94 -4.18 16.47 9.02
N ASN A 95 -5.21 17.26 9.36
CA ASN A 95 -5.07 18.55 10.06
C ASN A 95 -4.02 19.49 9.44
N GLY A 96 -3.95 19.51 8.10
CA GLY A 96 -3.01 20.34 7.34
C GLY A 96 -1.58 19.80 7.26
N GLN A 97 -1.30 18.64 7.85
CA GLN A 97 0.01 17.98 7.82
C GLN A 97 -0.01 16.77 6.88
N ASN A 98 1.10 16.58 6.15
CA ASN A 98 1.29 15.39 5.34
C ASN A 98 1.58 14.20 6.26
N ALA A 99 0.86 13.10 6.08
CA ALA A 99 1.00 11.87 6.84
C ALA A 99 1.02 10.67 5.90
N SER A 100 1.43 9.52 6.43
CA SER A 100 1.45 8.27 5.67
C SER A 100 1.02 7.07 6.49
N CYS A 101 0.42 6.12 5.78
CA CYS A 101 0.09 4.78 6.23
C CYS A 101 0.54 3.77 5.17
N SER A 102 0.03 2.56 5.29
CA SER A 102 0.11 1.47 4.33
C SER A 102 -1.30 1.01 3.95
N GLY A 103 -1.39 0.21 2.89
CA GLY A 103 -2.63 -0.41 2.44
C GLY A 103 -2.37 -1.52 1.43
N ASP A 104 -3.42 -2.22 1.04
CA ASP A 104 -3.33 -3.32 0.07
C ASP A 104 -4.51 -3.32 -0.91
N ALA A 105 -4.21 -3.59 -2.17
CA ALA A 105 -5.21 -3.77 -3.22
C ALA A 105 -5.83 -5.18 -3.12
N VAL A 106 -7.13 -5.22 -2.86
CA VAL A 106 -7.87 -6.49 -2.68
C VAL A 106 -8.82 -6.74 -3.84
N THR A 107 -9.16 -8.02 -4.02
CA THR A 107 -10.12 -8.42 -5.05
C THR A 107 -11.46 -7.75 -4.75
N SER A 108 -12.05 -7.06 -5.74
CA SER A 108 -13.34 -6.40 -5.61
C SER A 108 -14.06 -6.31 -6.96
N THR A 109 -15.39 -6.22 -6.94
CA THR A 109 -16.20 -6.15 -8.18
C THR A 109 -15.86 -4.92 -9.04
N ASN A 110 -15.56 -3.79 -8.40
CA ASN A 110 -15.15 -2.55 -9.07
C ASN A 110 -13.64 -2.46 -9.33
N GLY A 111 -12.85 -3.48 -8.98
CA GLY A 111 -11.39 -3.55 -9.19
C GLY A 111 -10.58 -2.38 -8.63
N SER A 112 -11.12 -1.66 -7.64
CA SER A 112 -10.59 -0.36 -7.20
C SER A 112 -10.56 -0.19 -5.69
N VAL A 113 -10.70 -1.27 -4.91
CA VAL A 113 -10.70 -1.21 -3.44
C VAL A 113 -9.27 -1.38 -2.89
N VAL A 114 -8.90 -0.46 -2.00
CA VAL A 114 -7.72 -0.57 -1.13
C VAL A 114 -8.20 -0.72 0.31
N VAL A 115 -7.69 -1.71 1.02
CA VAL A 115 -7.95 -1.90 2.46
C VAL A 115 -6.82 -1.26 3.26
N THR A 116 -7.19 -0.58 4.35
CA THR A 116 -6.28 0.11 5.27
C THR A 116 -6.90 0.17 6.68
N ALA A 117 -6.30 0.90 7.62
CA ALA A 117 -6.87 1.13 8.94
C ALA A 117 -7.87 2.30 8.91
N GLY A 118 -8.82 2.30 9.84
CA GLY A 118 -9.79 3.39 10.00
C GLY A 118 -9.10 4.72 10.26
N HIS A 119 -8.10 4.76 11.14
CA HIS A 119 -7.31 5.95 11.44
C HIS A 119 -6.50 6.45 10.24
N CYS A 120 -6.28 5.61 9.21
CA CYS A 120 -5.63 5.97 7.96
C CYS A 120 -6.59 6.58 6.93
N VAL A 121 -7.88 6.68 7.23
CA VAL A 121 -8.89 7.39 6.39
C VAL A 121 -9.62 8.49 7.14
N LYS A 122 -9.83 8.33 8.46
CA LYS A 122 -10.47 9.30 9.34
C LYS A 122 -9.91 9.17 10.75
N TYR A 123 -9.52 10.28 11.37
CA TYR A 123 -9.09 10.30 12.76
C TYR A 123 -9.40 11.64 13.42
N GLN A 124 -9.66 11.63 14.72
CA GLN A 124 -10.03 12.81 15.52
C GLN A 124 -11.18 13.60 14.87
N GLY A 125 -12.22 12.90 14.44
CA GLY A 125 -13.39 13.48 13.79
C GLY A 125 -13.17 14.01 12.35
N THR A 126 -11.97 13.92 11.79
CA THR A 126 -11.62 14.50 10.48
C THR A 126 -11.33 13.42 9.45
N TRP A 127 -12.00 13.49 8.30
CA TRP A 127 -11.65 12.70 7.12
C TRP A 127 -10.38 13.25 6.48
N HIS A 128 -9.44 12.36 6.15
CA HIS A 128 -8.21 12.77 5.51
C HIS A 128 -8.46 13.22 4.08
N THR A 129 -7.67 14.20 3.62
CA THR A 129 -7.75 14.72 2.26
C THR A 129 -6.52 14.33 1.46
N GLN A 130 -6.56 14.51 0.13
CA GLN A 130 -5.45 14.14 -0.76
C GLN A 130 -5.01 12.67 -0.61
N TRP A 131 -5.94 11.80 -0.24
CA TRP A 131 -5.65 10.40 0.04
C TRP A 131 -5.22 9.69 -1.25
N THR A 132 -4.02 9.15 -1.26
CA THR A 132 -3.37 8.57 -2.44
C THR A 132 -2.66 7.27 -2.08
N PHE A 133 -2.96 6.21 -2.82
CA PHE A 133 -2.30 4.92 -2.69
C PHE A 133 -1.19 4.74 -3.73
N VAL A 134 -0.03 4.27 -3.29
CA VAL A 134 1.14 3.99 -4.14
C VAL A 134 1.52 2.52 -4.00
N PRO A 135 0.95 1.63 -4.84
CA PRO A 135 1.29 0.21 -4.84
C PRO A 135 2.77 0.01 -5.19
N GLY A 136 3.41 -0.96 -4.54
CA GLY A 136 4.82 -1.30 -4.76
C GLY A 136 5.79 -0.13 -4.55
N TYR A 137 5.41 0.83 -3.70
CA TYR A 137 6.26 1.96 -3.37
C TYR A 137 7.69 1.51 -3.01
N ASP A 138 8.69 2.17 -3.58
CA ASP A 138 10.09 1.92 -3.26
C ASP A 138 10.87 3.23 -3.23
N ASN A 139 11.13 3.73 -2.02
CA ASN A 139 11.98 4.92 -1.78
C ASN A 139 11.66 6.13 -2.70
N GLY A 140 10.38 6.50 -2.77
CA GLY A 140 9.90 7.62 -3.59
C GLY A 140 9.49 7.23 -5.02
N ASN A 141 9.83 6.03 -5.47
CA ASN A 141 9.34 5.50 -6.74
C ASN A 141 7.90 5.01 -6.60
N ALA A 142 7.10 5.27 -7.65
CA ALA A 142 5.73 4.80 -7.79
C ALA A 142 5.65 3.92 -9.06
N PRO A 143 6.18 2.68 -9.02
CA PRO A 143 6.30 1.83 -10.21
C PRO A 143 4.95 1.50 -10.85
N TYR A 144 3.88 1.50 -10.05
CA TYR A 144 2.51 1.27 -10.48
C TYR A 144 1.63 2.52 -10.42
N SER A 145 2.24 3.71 -10.55
CA SER A 145 1.59 5.02 -10.47
C SER A 145 0.97 5.34 -9.10
N GLN A 146 0.32 6.50 -9.02
CA GLN A 146 -0.32 7.01 -7.81
C GLN A 146 -1.84 7.00 -8.01
N TRP A 147 -2.58 6.41 -7.08
CA TRP A 147 -4.01 6.16 -7.18
C TRP A 147 -4.77 6.99 -6.15
N ALA A 148 -5.28 8.16 -6.57
CA ALA A 148 -6.05 9.04 -5.71
C ALA A 148 -7.42 8.44 -5.37
N ALA A 149 -7.83 8.52 -4.11
CA ALA A 149 -9.16 8.08 -3.66
C ALA A 149 -10.26 8.91 -4.34
N LYS A 150 -11.27 8.23 -4.86
CA LYS A 150 -12.59 8.80 -5.17
C LYS A 150 -13.39 9.00 -3.89
N THR A 151 -13.32 8.01 -3.00
CA THR A 151 -13.98 8.04 -1.69
C THR A 151 -13.19 7.21 -0.68
N THR A 152 -13.25 7.61 0.58
CA THR A 152 -12.76 6.85 1.72
C THR A 152 -13.92 6.49 2.63
N LEU A 153 -13.83 5.33 3.27
CA LEU A 153 -14.89 4.69 4.03
C LEU A 153 -14.27 4.05 5.27
N THR A 154 -15.01 3.99 6.37
CA THR A 154 -14.60 3.29 7.59
C THR A 154 -15.80 2.62 8.23
N THR A 155 -15.59 1.72 9.18
CA THR A 155 -16.68 1.12 9.96
C THR A 155 -17.47 2.20 10.72
N PRO A 156 -18.79 2.04 10.93
CA PRO A 156 -19.59 2.99 11.70
C PRO A 156 -19.06 3.24 13.12
N GLN A 157 -18.53 2.22 13.77
CA GLN A 157 -17.98 2.26 15.11
C GLN A 157 -16.71 3.12 15.17
N TRP A 158 -15.82 2.96 14.18
CA TRP A 158 -14.66 3.85 14.05
C TRP A 158 -15.08 5.28 13.72
N GLU A 159 -16.04 5.44 12.81
CA GLU A 159 -16.53 6.77 12.41
C GLU A 159 -17.13 7.53 13.59
N ALA A 160 -17.91 6.85 14.43
CA ALA A 160 -18.61 7.46 15.56
C ALA A 160 -17.70 7.75 16.75
N SER A 161 -16.83 6.81 17.12
CA SER A 161 -16.13 6.85 18.40
C SER A 161 -14.70 6.32 18.40
N GLU A 162 -14.13 6.00 17.23
CA GLU A 162 -12.74 5.52 17.13
C GLU A 162 -12.50 4.25 17.96
N ASP A 163 -13.47 3.33 17.95
CA ASP A 163 -13.35 2.03 18.64
C ASP A 163 -12.30 1.16 17.94
N MET A 164 -11.22 0.87 18.68
CA MET A 164 -10.07 0.11 18.18
C MET A 164 -10.42 -1.26 17.59
N ASN A 165 -11.46 -1.93 18.10
CA ASN A 165 -11.89 -3.23 17.57
C ASN A 165 -12.42 -3.14 16.13
N TYR A 166 -12.69 -1.92 15.66
CA TYR A 166 -13.28 -1.62 14.37
C TYR A 166 -12.42 -0.66 13.55
N ASP A 167 -11.12 -0.51 13.86
CA ASP A 167 -10.16 0.34 13.14
C ASP A 167 -9.85 -0.18 11.72
N VAL A 168 -10.88 -0.21 10.88
CA VAL A 168 -10.85 -0.73 9.51
C VAL A 168 -11.33 0.35 8.56
N GLY A 169 -10.49 0.70 7.61
CA GLY A 169 -10.74 1.69 6.58
C GLY A 169 -10.64 1.07 5.19
N MET A 170 -11.34 1.65 4.23
CA MET A 170 -11.23 1.30 2.82
C MET A 170 -11.27 2.55 1.96
N ALA A 171 -10.53 2.53 0.87
CA ALA A 171 -10.60 3.56 -0.15
C ALA A 171 -11.04 2.92 -1.47
N VAL A 172 -11.90 3.62 -2.21
CA VAL A 172 -12.16 3.32 -3.61
C VAL A 172 -11.38 4.33 -4.43
N VAL A 173 -10.39 3.88 -5.19
CA VAL A 173 -9.53 4.76 -5.98
C VAL A 173 -10.11 5.04 -7.36
N ASN A 174 -9.74 6.19 -7.94
CA ASN A 174 -10.12 6.52 -9.30
C ASN A 174 -9.40 5.63 -10.31
N PRO A 175 -10.04 5.23 -11.43
CA PRO A 175 -9.33 4.68 -12.57
C PRO A 175 -8.26 5.64 -13.06
N LEU A 176 -7.12 5.10 -13.47
CA LEU A 176 -6.01 5.88 -14.02
C LEU A 176 -5.77 5.45 -15.46
N ASN A 177 -5.79 6.41 -16.38
CA ASN A 177 -5.61 6.16 -17.82
C ASN A 177 -6.57 5.08 -18.38
N GLY A 178 -7.81 5.03 -17.87
CA GLY A 178 -8.82 4.06 -18.27
C GLY A 178 -8.64 2.65 -17.68
N GLN A 179 -7.64 2.43 -16.83
CA GLN A 179 -7.40 1.17 -16.14
C GLN A 179 -7.86 1.25 -14.68
N ARG A 180 -8.41 0.14 -14.16
CA ARG A 180 -8.68 0.00 -12.72
C ARG A 180 -7.41 -0.42 -12.00
N LEU A 181 -7.37 -0.19 -10.69
CA LEU A 181 -6.22 -0.52 -9.85
C LEU A 181 -5.82 -1.99 -10.00
N THR A 182 -6.75 -2.92 -9.81
CA THR A 182 -6.44 -4.35 -9.78
C THR A 182 -6.16 -4.94 -11.16
N ASP A 183 -6.52 -4.24 -12.25
CA ASP A 183 -6.09 -4.61 -13.60
C ASP A 183 -4.58 -4.35 -13.79
N VAL A 184 -4.00 -3.39 -13.04
CA VAL A 184 -2.59 -3.01 -13.12
C VAL A 184 -1.72 -3.80 -12.15
N VAL A 185 -2.17 -3.93 -10.90
CA VAL A 185 -1.32 -4.48 -9.81
C VAL A 185 -1.70 -5.89 -9.38
N GLY A 186 -2.77 -6.45 -9.95
CA GLY A 186 -3.42 -7.64 -9.39
C GLY A 186 -4.16 -7.31 -8.09
N ALA A 187 -4.49 -8.34 -7.32
CA ALA A 187 -5.29 -8.17 -6.10
C ALA A 187 -5.15 -9.36 -5.15
N GLN A 188 -4.99 -9.10 -3.85
CA GLN A 188 -5.02 -10.16 -2.84
C GLN A 188 -6.45 -10.65 -2.61
N GLY A 189 -6.58 -11.88 -2.13
CA GLY A 189 -7.86 -12.35 -1.59
C GLY A 189 -8.19 -11.60 -0.30
N ILE A 190 -9.47 -11.56 0.09
CA ILE A 190 -9.90 -11.01 1.37
C ILE A 190 -10.89 -11.97 2.03
N ALA A 191 -10.79 -12.11 3.35
CA ALA A 191 -11.66 -12.98 4.13
C ALA A 191 -12.16 -12.30 5.41
N PHE A 192 -13.33 -12.73 5.84
CA PHE A 192 -14.03 -12.25 7.01
C PHE A 192 -14.50 -13.45 7.84
N ASN A 193 -14.77 -13.23 9.12
CA ASN A 193 -15.30 -14.23 10.04
C ASN A 193 -14.44 -15.50 10.14
N GLN A 194 -13.13 -15.35 10.00
CA GLN A 194 -12.18 -16.47 10.06
C GLN A 194 -11.88 -16.88 11.51
N PRO A 195 -11.44 -18.12 11.77
CA PRO A 195 -10.98 -18.50 13.11
C PRO A 195 -9.89 -17.56 13.64
N LYS A 196 -9.89 -17.28 14.94
CA LYS A 196 -8.83 -16.50 15.59
C LYS A 196 -7.58 -17.36 15.85
N ASN A 197 -6.49 -16.70 16.26
CA ASN A 197 -5.23 -17.33 16.70
C ASN A 197 -4.55 -18.17 15.61
N GLN A 198 -4.60 -17.69 14.36
CA GLN A 198 -3.93 -18.33 13.22
C GLN A 198 -2.54 -17.73 12.98
N SER A 199 -1.66 -18.47 12.30
CA SER A 199 -0.41 -17.92 11.78
C SER A 199 -0.70 -16.96 10.63
N MET A 200 -0.10 -15.78 10.68
CA MET A 200 -0.30 -14.72 9.70
C MET A 200 1.03 -14.04 9.36
N TYR A 201 1.04 -13.38 8.20
CA TYR A 201 2.07 -12.42 7.81
C TYR A 201 1.44 -11.04 7.80
N THR A 202 2.12 -10.06 8.36
CA THR A 202 1.72 -8.65 8.21
C THR A 202 2.79 -7.89 7.47
N PHE A 203 2.38 -6.96 6.62
CA PHE A 203 3.24 -6.11 5.81
C PHE A 203 2.96 -4.64 6.06
N GLY A 204 3.92 -3.75 5.79
CA GLY A 204 3.72 -2.31 5.84
C GLY A 204 4.98 -1.52 5.52
N TYR A 205 4.86 -0.20 5.53
CA TYR A 205 5.96 0.76 5.33
C TYR A 205 6.18 1.55 6.63
N PRO A 206 6.77 0.93 7.67
CA PRO A 206 7.11 1.62 8.92
C PRO A 206 8.08 2.78 8.62
N ALA A 207 7.81 3.95 9.18
CA ALA A 207 8.45 5.22 8.84
C ALA A 207 9.03 5.95 10.06
N GLU A 208 9.10 5.28 11.21
CA GLU A 208 9.84 5.75 12.39
C GLU A 208 11.02 4.82 12.66
N ALA A 209 12.09 5.38 13.22
CA ALA A 209 13.33 4.66 13.46
C ALA A 209 13.09 3.32 14.20
N PRO A 210 13.81 2.25 13.83
CA PRO A 210 14.95 2.21 12.89
C PRO A 210 14.55 2.19 11.40
N TYR A 211 13.26 2.31 11.09
CA TYR A 211 12.75 2.35 9.71
C TYR A 211 12.65 3.80 9.21
N ASP A 212 12.58 3.95 7.88
CA ASP A 212 12.54 5.25 7.19
C ASP A 212 11.36 5.36 6.20
N GLY A 213 10.49 4.35 6.16
CA GLY A 213 9.33 4.28 5.29
C GLY A 213 9.66 4.04 3.82
N THR A 214 10.92 3.71 3.50
CA THR A 214 11.36 3.53 2.11
C THR A 214 11.11 2.13 1.57
N LYS A 215 10.97 1.13 2.45
CA LYS A 215 10.86 -0.28 2.11
C LYS A 215 9.58 -0.92 2.63
N LEU A 216 9.16 -1.97 1.94
CA LEU A 216 8.13 -2.88 2.41
C LEU A 216 8.77 -3.80 3.45
N ASP A 217 8.35 -3.66 4.70
CA ASP A 217 8.73 -4.53 5.80
C ASP A 217 7.60 -5.50 6.12
N TYR A 218 7.95 -6.57 6.84
CA TYR A 218 6.99 -7.56 7.28
C TYR A 218 7.31 -8.12 8.66
N CYS A 219 6.27 -8.63 9.30
CA CYS A 219 6.37 -9.52 10.45
C CYS A 219 5.61 -10.82 10.16
N SER A 220 5.97 -11.91 10.81
CA SER A 220 5.23 -13.17 10.72
C SER A 220 5.21 -13.90 12.05
N GLY A 221 4.10 -14.59 12.32
CA GLY A 221 3.98 -15.39 13.53
C GLY A 221 2.57 -15.89 13.80
N THR A 222 2.45 -16.73 14.82
CA THR A 222 1.15 -17.15 15.35
C THR A 222 0.52 -16.00 16.12
N THR A 223 -0.69 -15.63 15.74
CA THR A 223 -1.45 -14.58 16.41
C THR A 223 -2.08 -15.09 17.71
N PHE A 224 -2.39 -14.16 18.62
CA PHE A 224 -3.22 -14.38 19.79
C PHE A 224 -4.37 -13.37 19.82
N THR A 225 -5.40 -13.64 20.61
CA THR A 225 -6.50 -12.69 20.84
C THR A 225 -6.10 -11.78 21.99
N ASP A 226 -6.13 -10.47 21.77
CA ASP A 226 -5.90 -9.51 22.85
C ASP A 226 -6.90 -9.73 23.98
N PHE A 227 -6.35 -9.83 25.19
CA PHE A 227 -7.09 -10.04 26.42
C PHE A 227 -7.04 -8.81 27.35
N LEU A 228 -6.37 -7.74 26.91
CA LEU A 228 -6.19 -6.51 27.68
C LEU A 228 -7.37 -5.55 27.47
N LEU A 229 -7.40 -4.85 26.33
CA LEU A 229 -8.37 -3.76 26.09
C LEU A 229 -9.27 -4.00 24.87
N THR A 230 -8.88 -4.88 23.96
CA THR A 230 -9.62 -5.19 22.73
C THR A 230 -9.97 -6.67 22.65
N LYS A 231 -10.46 -7.11 21.49
CA LYS A 231 -10.65 -8.51 21.09
C LYS A 231 -9.92 -8.81 19.78
N ASP A 232 -8.90 -8.02 19.49
CA ASP A 232 -8.18 -7.99 18.23
C ASP A 232 -7.09 -9.06 18.14
N HIS A 233 -6.54 -9.23 16.96
CA HIS A 233 -5.36 -10.06 16.77
C HIS A 233 -4.12 -9.35 17.31
N GLY A 234 -3.21 -10.08 17.94
CA GLY A 234 -1.89 -9.60 18.33
C GLY A 234 -0.80 -10.54 17.82
N MET A 235 0.35 -9.99 17.42
CA MET A 235 1.57 -10.76 17.15
C MET A 235 2.82 -9.95 17.51
N ARG A 236 3.95 -10.65 17.67
CA ARG A 236 5.25 -9.97 17.80
C ARG A 236 5.60 -9.27 16.49
N CYS A 237 5.83 -7.97 16.56
CA CYS A 237 6.16 -7.16 15.41
C CYS A 237 6.70 -5.81 15.89
N ASN A 238 7.85 -5.43 15.35
CA ASN A 238 8.56 -4.19 15.66
C ASN A 238 8.33 -3.12 14.60
N MET A 239 7.45 -3.33 13.62
CA MET A 239 7.09 -2.27 12.68
C MET A 239 6.50 -1.08 13.45
N THR A 240 6.90 0.12 13.06
CA THR A 240 6.59 1.39 13.72
C THR A 240 5.51 2.18 12.97
N GLY A 241 5.23 3.41 13.41
CA GLY A 241 4.27 4.31 12.76
C GLY A 241 4.52 4.40 11.25
N GLY A 242 3.44 4.40 10.45
CA GLY A 242 3.50 4.28 8.99
C GLY A 242 3.17 2.89 8.45
N SER A 243 3.43 1.83 9.22
CA SER A 243 2.99 0.47 8.86
C SER A 243 1.48 0.29 8.99
N SER A 244 0.80 1.17 9.73
CA SER A 244 -0.65 1.19 9.92
C SER A 244 -1.42 1.03 8.62
N GLY A 245 -2.47 0.23 8.63
CA GLY A 245 -3.27 -0.13 7.47
C GLY A 245 -2.67 -1.20 6.56
N GLY A 246 -1.40 -1.56 6.76
CA GLY A 246 -0.77 -2.64 6.01
C GLY A 246 -1.43 -4.01 6.28
N PRO A 247 -1.45 -4.91 5.29
CA PRO A 247 -2.32 -6.09 5.30
C PRO A 247 -1.79 -7.20 6.21
N TRP A 248 -2.71 -7.92 6.87
CA TRP A 248 -2.43 -9.20 7.53
C TRP A 248 -3.00 -10.35 6.71
N PHE A 249 -2.15 -11.25 6.22
CA PHE A 249 -2.51 -12.37 5.38
C PHE A 249 -2.58 -13.69 6.14
N LEU A 250 -3.71 -14.37 5.98
CA LEU A 250 -3.83 -15.82 6.15
C LEU A 250 -3.27 -16.55 4.93
N SER A 251 -2.79 -17.77 5.15
CA SER A 251 -2.34 -18.69 4.07
C SER A 251 -1.35 -18.05 3.10
N PHE A 252 -0.50 -17.15 3.59
CA PHE A 252 0.47 -16.45 2.77
C PHE A 252 1.53 -17.42 2.23
N ASN A 253 1.74 -17.37 0.92
CA ASN A 253 2.76 -18.15 0.23
C ASN A 253 3.94 -17.23 -0.13
N GLU A 254 5.08 -17.43 0.53
CA GLU A 254 6.27 -16.60 0.32
C GLU A 254 6.81 -16.67 -1.12
N GLY A 255 6.61 -17.79 -1.83
CA GLY A 255 7.09 -17.96 -3.20
C GLY A 255 6.25 -17.24 -4.25
N THR A 256 4.94 -17.11 -4.02
CA THR A 256 4.05 -16.37 -4.92
C THR A 256 3.76 -14.94 -4.45
N GLY A 257 4.02 -14.64 -3.18
CA GLY A 257 3.60 -13.40 -2.51
C GLY A 257 2.08 -13.24 -2.40
N ALA A 258 1.32 -14.33 -2.55
CA ALA A 258 -0.14 -14.32 -2.49
C ALA A 258 -0.62 -14.77 -1.11
N GLY A 259 -1.68 -14.13 -0.61
CA GLY A 259 -2.34 -14.48 0.63
C GLY A 259 -3.80 -14.03 0.63
N VAL A 260 -4.47 -14.26 1.77
CA VAL A 260 -5.86 -13.82 1.97
C VAL A 260 -5.88 -12.84 3.13
N GLN A 261 -6.12 -11.57 2.83
CA GLN A 261 -6.14 -10.51 3.84
C GLN A 261 -7.30 -10.71 4.80
N ALA A 262 -7.02 -10.68 6.11
CA ALA A 262 -8.00 -10.90 7.17
C ALA A 262 -7.86 -9.93 8.35
N SER A 263 -6.92 -8.99 8.27
CA SER A 263 -6.77 -7.87 9.21
C SER A 263 -5.87 -6.79 8.61
N VAL A 264 -5.57 -5.74 9.39
CA VAL A 264 -4.62 -4.67 9.07
C VAL A 264 -3.78 -4.31 10.30
N ASN A 265 -2.58 -3.76 10.11
CA ASN A 265 -1.85 -3.10 11.20
C ASN A 265 -2.69 -1.94 11.74
N SER A 266 -2.94 -1.88 13.04
CA SER A 266 -3.77 -0.83 13.62
C SER A 266 -3.04 -0.10 14.75
N PHE A 267 -2.60 -0.81 15.78
CA PHE A 267 -2.00 -0.17 16.95
C PHE A 267 -0.94 -1.02 17.66
N GLY A 268 -0.17 -0.37 18.53
CA GLY A 268 0.66 -0.99 19.54
C GLY A 268 0.38 -0.37 20.90
N TYR A 269 0.67 -1.09 21.98
CA TYR A 269 0.58 -0.52 23.33
C TYR A 269 1.92 0.06 23.76
N VAL A 270 1.92 1.29 24.26
CA VAL A 270 3.12 1.94 24.81
C VAL A 270 3.77 1.10 25.92
N PHE A 271 2.96 0.45 26.75
CA PHE A 271 3.42 -0.38 27.86
C PHE A 271 3.79 -1.82 27.45
N LEU A 272 3.53 -2.23 26.19
CA LEU A 272 3.85 -3.55 25.66
C LEU A 272 4.53 -3.41 24.28
N PRO A 273 5.79 -2.96 24.25
CA PRO A 273 6.53 -2.78 23.00
C PRO A 273 6.79 -4.12 22.29
N GLY A 274 7.00 -4.05 20.97
CA GLY A 274 7.32 -5.21 20.13
C GLY A 274 6.11 -6.08 19.76
N TYR A 275 4.89 -5.55 19.92
CA TYR A 275 3.66 -6.17 19.46
C TYR A 275 2.88 -5.21 18.57
N MET A 276 2.32 -5.77 17.50
CA MET A 276 1.37 -5.10 16.62
C MET A 276 0.02 -5.79 16.76
N PHE A 277 -1.03 -4.98 16.78
CA PHE A 277 -2.41 -5.43 16.86
C PHE A 277 -3.17 -5.03 15.59
N GLY A 278 -4.13 -5.88 15.22
CA GLY A 278 -4.97 -5.68 14.05
C GLY A 278 -6.40 -6.13 14.31
N PRO A 279 -7.41 -5.33 13.89
CA PRO A 279 -8.80 -5.61 14.20
C PRO A 279 -9.28 -6.92 13.58
N TYR A 280 -10.16 -7.62 14.30
CA TYR A 280 -10.80 -8.81 13.75
C TYR A 280 -11.75 -8.43 12.60
N PHE A 281 -11.54 -8.99 11.41
CA PHE A 281 -12.44 -8.80 10.27
C PHE A 281 -13.73 -9.61 10.43
N GLY A 282 -14.65 -9.12 11.26
CA GLY A 282 -15.99 -9.67 11.46
C GLY A 282 -17.01 -9.16 10.43
N ALA A 283 -18.30 -9.27 10.79
CA ALA A 283 -19.41 -8.84 9.94
C ALA A 283 -19.37 -7.35 9.57
N ASP A 284 -18.96 -6.47 10.48
CA ASP A 284 -18.87 -5.02 10.20
C ASP A 284 -17.80 -4.69 9.15
N ALA A 285 -16.64 -5.33 9.23
CA ALA A 285 -15.60 -5.22 8.21
C ALA A 285 -16.08 -5.78 6.86
N GLN A 286 -16.84 -6.88 6.88
CA GLN A 286 -17.44 -7.44 5.67
C GLN A 286 -18.48 -6.50 5.04
N ASN A 287 -19.30 -5.85 5.87
CA ASN A 287 -20.28 -4.86 5.40
C ASN A 287 -19.61 -3.62 4.81
N LEU A 288 -18.52 -3.14 5.44
CA LEU A 288 -17.69 -2.08 4.89
C LEU A 288 -17.12 -2.47 3.51
N TYR A 289 -16.57 -3.67 3.38
CA TYR A 289 -16.09 -4.20 2.11
C TYR A 289 -17.19 -4.25 1.04
N ASN A 290 -18.36 -4.75 1.39
CA ASN A 290 -19.50 -4.83 0.48
C ASN A 290 -19.91 -3.44 -0.05
N ARG A 291 -19.91 -2.42 0.81
CA ARG A 291 -20.15 -1.02 0.42
C ARG A 291 -19.05 -0.48 -0.49
N ALA A 292 -17.78 -0.75 -0.17
CA ALA A 292 -16.65 -0.27 -0.95
C ALA A 292 -16.63 -0.87 -2.36
N GLN A 293 -16.83 -2.18 -2.49
CA GLN A 293 -16.80 -2.85 -3.81
C GLN A 293 -17.99 -2.50 -4.72
N SER A 294 -19.07 -1.93 -4.17
CA SER A 294 -20.26 -1.52 -4.92
C SER A 294 -20.31 -0.01 -5.25
N SER A 295 -19.26 0.74 -4.90
CA SER A 295 -19.17 2.22 -5.08
C SER A 295 -18.48 2.64 -6.39
#